data_AF-A8Q4Z8-F1
#
_entry.id   AF-A8Q4Z8-F1
#
_cell.length_a   1.000
_cell.length_b   1.000
_cell.length_c   1.000
_cell.angle_alpha   90.00
_cell.angle_beta   90.00
_cell.angle_gamma   90.00
#
_symmetry.space_group_name_H-M   'P 1'
#
loop_
_entity.id
_entity.type
_entity.pdbx_description
1 polymer ?
#
loop_
_entity_poly.entity_id
_entity_poly.type
_entity_poly.pdbx_seq_one_letter_code
_entity_poly.pdbx_strand_id
1 'polypeptide(L)'
;MIDMTGQLWLTETRLTFFPQETNETSNGFHLDYPSIALHAISRFVPEELRGSDMFLLDTCLYCQLDDHPERDDEKENEEENGEVKEMWILVQDSSISTFMHVQDLVNSFSSEFAV
;
A
#
# COMPACT_ATOMS: atom_id res chain seq x y z
N MET A 1 14.25 -2.42 -7.68
CA MET A 1 13.09 -1.80 -7.00
C MET A 1 12.87 -0.43 -7.65
N ILE A 2 11.62 -0.08 -7.97
CA ILE A 2 11.26 1.21 -8.57
C ILE A 2 10.55 2.03 -7.49
N ASP A 3 11.04 3.23 -7.21
CA ASP A 3 10.44 4.18 -6.28
C ASP A 3 9.93 5.42 -7.02
N MET A 4 8.75 5.91 -6.65
CA MET A 4 8.13 7.07 -7.28
C MET A 4 7.39 7.89 -6.22
N THR A 5 7.48 9.22 -6.32
CA THR A 5 6.72 10.16 -5.50
C THR A 5 5.68 10.88 -6.35
N GLY A 6 4.45 10.97 -5.86
CA GLY A 6 3.34 11.48 -6.63
C GLY A 6 2.04 11.51 -5.86
N GLN A 7 0.96 11.73 -6.59
CA GLN A 7 -0.40 11.71 -6.06
C GLN A 7 -1.07 10.38 -6.39
N LEU A 8 -1.79 9.86 -5.40
CA LEU A 8 -2.56 8.62 -5.48
C LEU A 8 -4.04 8.94 -5.31
N TRP A 9 -4.87 8.42 -6.22
CA TRP A 9 -6.32 8.48 -6.14
C TRP A 9 -6.90 7.09 -6.01
N LEU A 10 -7.82 6.95 -5.07
CA LEU A 10 -8.64 5.76 -4.90
C LEU A 10 -10.03 6.08 -5.44
N THR A 11 -10.46 5.33 -6.44
CA THR A 11 -11.80 5.42 -7.01
C THR A 11 -12.58 4.16 -6.64
N GLU A 12 -13.87 4.10 -6.94
CA GLU A 12 -14.67 2.90 -6.70
C GLU A 12 -14.15 1.66 -7.47
N THR A 13 -13.58 1.87 -8.65
CA THR A 13 -13.21 0.76 -9.55
C THR A 13 -11.71 0.45 -9.55
N ARG A 14 -10.86 1.45 -9.29
CA ARG A 14 -9.41 1.34 -9.48
C ARG A 14 -8.61 2.33 -8.64
N LEU A 15 -7.35 1.99 -8.42
CA LEU A 15 -6.32 2.87 -7.89
C LEU A 15 -5.58 3.53 -9.05
N THR A 16 -5.27 4.82 -8.92
CA THR A 16 -4.57 5.61 -9.95
C THR A 16 -3.43 6.38 -9.33
N PHE A 17 -2.25 6.33 -9.92
CA PHE A 17 -1.09 7.08 -9.47
C PHE A 17 -0.58 7.98 -10.58
N PHE A 18 -0.25 9.22 -10.22
CA PHE A 18 0.41 10.18 -11.12
C PHE A 18 1.67 10.74 -10.45
N PRO A 19 2.85 10.58 -11.06
CA PRO A 19 4.10 11.09 -10.51
C PRO A 19 4.13 12.62 -10.47
N GLN A 20 4.76 13.19 -9.42
CA GLN A 20 4.83 14.64 -9.23
C GLN A 20 6.00 15.28 -9.99
N GLU A 21 7.10 14.56 -10.16
CA GLU A 21 8.26 14.99 -10.95
C GLU A 21 8.83 13.78 -11.69
N THR A 22 9.05 13.90 -13.00
CA THR A 22 10.19 13.33 -13.75
C THR A 22 10.00 13.49 -15.27
N ASN A 23 10.44 14.63 -15.80
CA ASN A 23 10.57 14.89 -17.25
C ASN A 23 9.25 14.81 -18.05
N GLU A 24 9.25 15.32 -19.28
CA GLU A 24 8.05 15.44 -20.15
C GLU A 24 7.42 14.08 -20.58
N THR A 25 7.89 12.97 -20.01
CA THR A 25 7.52 11.59 -20.33
C THR A 25 7.08 10.77 -19.12
N SER A 26 6.78 11.39 -17.97
CA SER A 26 6.26 10.63 -16.82
C SER A 26 4.80 10.20 -17.08
N ASN A 27 4.60 8.93 -17.40
CA ASN A 27 3.27 8.33 -17.45
C ASN A 27 2.90 7.81 -16.05
N GLY A 28 1.69 8.13 -15.60
CA GLY A 28 1.09 7.49 -14.44
C GLY A 28 0.67 6.04 -14.72
N PHE A 29 0.12 5.37 -13.70
CA PHE A 29 -0.46 4.05 -13.86
C PHE A 29 -1.84 3.96 -13.20
N HIS A 30 -2.62 2.98 -13.64
CA HIS A 30 -3.87 2.58 -13.02
C HIS A 30 -3.80 1.10 -12.68
N LEU A 31 -4.40 0.71 -11.56
CA LEU A 31 -4.43 -0.65 -11.06
C LEU A 31 -5.86 -1.00 -10.66
N ASP A 32 -6.45 -1.98 -11.34
CA ASP A 32 -7.80 -2.44 -11.03
C ASP A 32 -7.77 -3.33 -9.78
N TYR A 33 -8.72 -3.16 -8.87
CA TYR A 33 -8.72 -3.90 -7.60
C TYR A 33 -8.63 -5.43 -7.73
N PRO A 34 -9.22 -6.08 -8.74
CA PRO A 34 -9.05 -7.53 -8.93
C PRO A 34 -7.61 -7.98 -9.17
N SER A 35 -6.71 -7.10 -9.61
CA SER A 35 -5.28 -7.40 -9.76
C SER A 35 -4.50 -7.34 -8.45
N ILE A 36 -5.12 -6.91 -7.34
CA ILE A 36 -4.53 -6.90 -6.01
C ILE A 36 -4.97 -8.17 -5.28
N ALA A 37 -4.07 -9.15 -5.21
CA ALA A 37 -4.31 -10.42 -4.52
C ALA A 37 -4.44 -10.22 -3.00
N LEU A 38 -3.63 -9.32 -2.44
CA LEU A 38 -3.59 -9.04 -1.01
C LEU A 38 -3.23 -7.58 -0.76
N HIS A 39 -3.84 -6.97 0.26
CA HIS A 39 -3.39 -5.68 0.78
C HIS A 39 -3.44 -5.70 2.31
N ALA A 40 -2.44 -5.08 2.95
CA ALA A 40 -2.35 -5.02 4.41
C ALA A 40 -1.63 -3.76 4.87
N ILE A 41 -2.00 -3.28 6.07
CA ILE A 41 -1.21 -2.25 6.76
C ILE A 41 0.01 -2.95 7.35
N SER A 42 1.20 -2.55 6.89
CA SER A 42 2.49 -3.09 7.33
C SER A 42 3.21 -2.08 8.22
N ARG A 43 3.77 -2.57 9.33
CA ARG A 43 4.74 -1.81 10.17
C ARG A 43 6.19 -2.00 9.70
N PHE A 44 6.36 -2.73 8.60
CA PHE A 44 7.64 -2.97 7.95
C PHE A 44 7.67 -2.15 6.66
N VAL A 45 8.54 -1.15 6.65
CA VAL A 45 8.86 -0.34 5.47
C VAL A 45 10.28 -0.73 5.03
N PRO A 46 10.48 -1.13 3.76
CA PRO A 46 11.81 -1.43 3.22
C PRO A 46 12.81 -0.29 3.49
N GLU A 47 14.03 -0.62 3.88
CA GLU A 47 15.05 0.35 4.30
C GLU A 47 15.39 1.34 3.18
N GLU A 48 15.29 0.89 1.93
CA GLU A 48 15.54 1.68 0.73
C GLU A 48 14.46 2.73 0.45
N LEU A 49 13.24 2.52 0.96
CA LEU A 49 12.11 3.45 0.83
C LEU A 49 11.97 4.39 2.04
N ARG A 50 12.68 4.09 3.13
CA ARG A 50 12.83 4.97 4.29
C ARG A 50 13.78 6.09 3.90
N GLY A 51 13.26 7.11 3.21
CA GLY A 51 13.99 8.35 2.94
C GLY A 51 14.50 9.02 4.23
N SER A 52 15.13 10.19 4.11
CA SER A 52 15.74 10.91 5.26
C SER A 52 14.78 11.24 6.41
N ASP A 53 13.46 11.24 6.16
CA ASP A 53 12.42 11.46 7.18
C ASP A 53 12.06 10.16 7.92
N MET A 54 13.05 9.66 8.67
CA MET A 54 13.02 8.39 9.40
C MET A 54 11.90 8.29 10.48
N PHE A 55 11.24 9.39 10.82
CA PHE A 55 10.35 9.49 11.99
C PHE A 55 8.85 9.51 11.67
N LEU A 56 8.46 9.66 10.41
CA LEU A 56 7.05 9.82 10.03
C LEU A 56 6.45 8.62 9.27
N LEU A 57 7.28 7.64 8.89
CA LEU A 57 6.88 6.54 8.00
C LEU A 57 7.17 5.16 8.63
N ASP A 58 6.59 4.90 9.81
CA ASP A 58 6.65 3.59 10.46
C ASP A 58 5.58 2.61 9.98
N THR A 59 4.67 3.07 9.11
CA THR A 59 3.61 2.24 8.54
C THR A 59 3.45 2.54 7.05
N CYS A 60 3.21 1.50 6.26
CA CYS A 60 2.88 1.60 4.85
C CYS A 60 1.73 0.65 4.51
N LEU A 61 1.11 0.87 3.35
CA LEU A 61 0.18 -0.08 2.76
C LEU A 61 0.97 -1.03 1.85
N TYR A 62 1.05 -2.30 2.22
CA TYR A 62 1.63 -3.36 1.42
C TYR A 62 0.55 -3.96 0.51
N CYS A 63 0.90 -4.21 -0.75
CA CYS A 63 0.05 -4.87 -1.73
C CYS A 63 0.83 -5.98 -2.45
N GLN A 64 0.18 -7.12 -2.58
CA GLN A 64 0.59 -8.22 -3.44
C GLN A 64 -0.26 -8.17 -4.71
N LEU A 65 0.39 -8.11 -5.87
CA LEU A 65 -0.29 -8.10 -7.18
C LEU A 65 -0.33 -9.51 -7.76
N ASP A 66 -1.47 -9.85 -8.35
CA ASP A 66 -1.65 -11.08 -9.12
C ASP A 66 -1.53 -10.74 -10.62
N ASP A 67 -0.55 -11.36 -11.29
CA ASP A 67 -0.32 -11.22 -12.73
C ASP A 67 -0.59 -12.55 -13.46
N HIS A 68 -1.51 -13.37 -12.93
CA HIS A 68 -1.94 -14.60 -13.58
C HIS A 68 -3.27 -14.40 -14.35
N PRO A 69 -3.20 -14.05 -15.65
CA PRO A 69 -4.39 -13.92 -16.49
C PRO A 69 -5.10 -15.26 -16.80
N GLU A 70 -4.51 -16.42 -16.49
CA GLU A 70 -4.98 -17.73 -17.01
C GLU A 70 -5.34 -18.77 -15.93
N ARG A 71 -5.69 -18.36 -14.70
CA ARG A 71 -5.97 -19.30 -13.60
C ARG A 71 -7.31 -20.08 -13.70
N ASP A 72 -7.99 -20.03 -14.84
CA ASP A 72 -9.22 -20.80 -15.13
C ASP A 72 -8.93 -22.14 -15.85
N ASP A 73 -7.70 -22.41 -16.29
CA ASP A 73 -7.34 -23.70 -16.87
C ASP A 73 -6.65 -24.60 -15.83
N GLU A 74 -7.40 -25.57 -15.34
CA GLU A 74 -6.99 -26.67 -14.44
C GLU A 74 -5.84 -27.52 -15.02
N LYS A 75 -4.62 -26.98 -15.03
CA LYS A 75 -3.41 -27.78 -15.23
C LYS A 75 -2.41 -27.52 -14.12
N GLU A 76 -2.46 -28.44 -13.16
CA GLU A 76 -1.40 -28.76 -12.21
C GLU A 76 -0.03 -28.74 -12.90
N ASN A 77 0.72 -27.65 -12.73
CA ASN A 77 2.17 -27.66 -12.83
C ASN A 77 2.69 -26.91 -11.61
N GLU A 78 2.96 -27.68 -10.55
CA GLU A 78 3.31 -27.25 -9.20
C GLU A 78 4.73 -26.63 -9.04
N GLU A 79 5.42 -26.22 -10.11
CA GLU A 79 6.84 -25.83 -9.99
C GLU A 79 7.27 -24.66 -10.88
N GLU A 80 6.46 -23.61 -11.00
CA GLU A 80 7.01 -22.30 -11.34
C GLU A 80 6.72 -21.37 -10.17
N ASN A 81 7.78 -21.02 -9.47
CA ASN A 81 7.83 -20.14 -8.31
C ASN A 81 7.19 -18.79 -8.72
N GLY A 82 5.86 -18.72 -8.63
CA GLY A 82 5.05 -17.63 -9.20
C GLY A 82 5.61 -16.31 -8.70
N GLU A 83 6.23 -15.55 -9.59
CA GLU A 83 6.92 -14.31 -9.23
C GLU A 83 5.87 -13.31 -8.76
N VAL A 84 5.73 -13.23 -7.45
CA VAL A 84 4.78 -12.34 -6.80
C VAL A 84 5.29 -10.92 -6.96
N LYS A 85 4.49 -10.06 -7.59
CA LYS A 85 4.78 -8.64 -7.69
C LYS A 85 4.33 -7.94 -6.42
N GLU A 86 5.25 -7.25 -5.78
CA GLU A 86 5.00 -6.54 -4.51
C GLU A 86 5.01 -5.03 -4.72
N MET A 87 4.15 -4.32 -3.99
CA MET A 87 4.04 -2.88 -4.03
C MET A 87 3.86 -2.32 -2.61
N TRP A 88 4.61 -1.28 -2.27
CA TRP A 88 4.48 -0.55 -1.01
C TRP A 88 4.05 0.89 -1.29
N ILE A 89 3.00 1.32 -0.62
CA ILE A 89 2.48 2.70 -0.71
C ILE A 89 2.78 3.39 0.62
N LEU A 90 3.62 4.43 0.55
CA LEU A 90 3.97 5.28 1.67
C LEU A 90 3.21 6.61 1.54
N VAL A 91 2.53 7.02 2.61
CA VAL A 91 1.75 8.27 2.64
C VAL A 91 2.45 9.26 3.56
N GLN A 92 2.91 10.37 3.01
CA GLN A 92 3.61 11.42 3.78
C GLN A 92 2.67 12.22 4.71
N ASP A 93 1.39 12.32 4.36
CA ASP A 93 0.39 12.99 5.19
C ASP A 93 -0.19 11.99 6.21
N SER A 94 0.30 12.12 7.44
CA SER A 94 -0.12 11.30 8.58
C SER A 94 -1.44 11.78 9.21
N SER A 95 -2.34 12.46 8.49
CA SER A 95 -3.73 12.63 8.98
C SER A 95 -4.44 11.30 9.28
N ILE A 96 -3.94 10.16 8.76
CA ILE A 96 -4.30 8.79 9.20
C ILE A 96 -3.82 8.47 10.63
N SER A 97 -2.67 9.01 11.08
CA SER A 97 -2.20 8.91 12.48
C SER A 97 -3.18 9.56 13.44
N THR A 98 -3.82 10.67 13.05
CA THR A 98 -4.87 11.29 13.87
C THR A 98 -6.06 10.35 14.08
N PHE A 99 -6.43 9.53 13.10
CA PHE A 99 -7.60 8.64 13.22
C PHE A 99 -7.35 7.42 14.12
N MET A 100 -6.16 6.81 14.04
CA MET A 100 -5.81 5.67 14.91
C MET A 100 -5.53 6.12 16.36
N HIS A 101 -4.86 7.26 16.57
CA HIS A 101 -4.59 7.76 17.92
C HIS A 101 -5.88 8.16 18.66
N VAL A 102 -6.88 8.66 17.93
CA VAL A 102 -8.21 8.96 18.52
C VAL A 102 -8.92 7.67 18.94
N GLN A 103 -8.81 6.57 18.19
CA GLN A 103 -9.44 5.30 18.60
C GLN A 103 -8.80 4.69 19.85
N ASP A 104 -7.47 4.78 19.99
CA ASP A 104 -6.77 4.35 21.20
C ASP A 104 -7.09 5.25 22.41
N LEU A 105 -7.24 6.55 22.21
CA LEU A 105 -7.70 7.48 23.26
C LEU A 105 -9.16 7.21 23.67
N VAL A 106 -10.07 6.96 22.72
CA VAL A 106 -11.49 6.67 23.01
C VAL A 106 -11.64 5.34 23.76
N ASN A 107 -10.81 4.34 23.46
CA ASN A 107 -10.76 3.09 24.20
C ASN A 107 -10.14 3.25 25.61
N SER A 108 -9.18 4.17 25.79
CA SER A 108 -8.61 4.51 27.09
C SER A 108 -9.64 5.17 28.02
N PHE A 109 -10.41 6.15 27.52
CA PHE A 109 -11.43 6.85 28.30
C PHE A 109 -12.60 5.95 28.73
N SER A 110 -12.92 4.90 27.97
CA SER A 110 -14.00 3.98 28.33
C SER A 110 -13.63 3.04 29.49
N SER A 111 -12.34 2.85 29.78
CA SER A 111 -11.89 2.00 30.89
C SER A 111 -11.81 2.74 32.24
N GLU A 112 -11.68 4.07 32.22
CA GLU A 112 -11.52 4.90 33.43
C GLU A 112 -12.83 5.25 34.13
N PHE A 113 -14.00 4.95 33.53
CA PHE A 113 -15.32 5.23 34.12
C PHE A 113 -16.09 3.98 34.58
N ALA A 114 -15.49 2.80 34.49
CA ALA A 114 -16.05 1.56 35.01
C ALA A 114 -15.47 1.24 36.40
N VAL A 115 -15.88 2.01 37.42
CA VAL A 115 -15.73 1.68 38.84
C VAL A 115 -17.08 1.75 39.53
#